data_AF-A0A521SSU8-F1
#
_entry.id   AF-A0A521SSU8-F1
#
_cell.length_a   1.000
_cell.length_b   1.000
_cell.length_c   1.000
_cell.angle_alpha   90.00
_cell.angle_beta   90.00
_cell.angle_gamma   90.00
#
_symmetry.space_group_name_H-M   'P 1'
#
loop_
_entity.id
_entity.type
_entity.pdbx_description
1 polymer ?
#
loop_
_entity_poly.entity_id
_entity_poly.type
_entity_poly.pdbx_seq_one_letter_code
_entity_poly.pdbx_strand_id
1 'polypeptide(L)'
;MTDQEIVQKLLDGASLRTFMIPDDAMPSNRPEHIETYDLPHVLINGDAFWGKSETTHLFHAPGSEGTGEVSFGYTNIGPVFCSYNPVTRGARLMSKKRYKKHEWIFRDQFKLVWDSEKAGVTDEIKREIESGSKFKIAMLDSEEVWNIHPVDLPMYYSKEEVFEVKTVADRYPTFFRYPSQTGELLQRYPDFFDHRPEDNEAGFIRLSECPQFYSFYSVRSDGSYYNFFDIPRNTVQRYKRLKVFADVSNR
;
A
#
# COMPACT_ATOMS: atom_id res chain seq x y z
N MET A 1 9.35 -18.03 3.43
CA MET A 1 9.33 -17.17 2.23
C MET A 1 10.35 -16.07 2.48
N THR A 2 11.30 -15.88 1.57
CA THR A 2 12.25 -14.75 1.65
C THR A 2 11.56 -13.45 1.27
N ASP A 3 12.15 -12.31 1.60
CA ASP A 3 11.63 -11.00 1.18
C ASP A 3 11.52 -10.88 -0.35
N GLN A 4 12.49 -11.45 -1.08
CA GLN A 4 12.49 -11.51 -2.54
C GLN A 4 11.31 -12.31 -3.10
N GLU A 5 11.00 -13.47 -2.50
CA GLU A 5 9.86 -14.27 -2.90
C GLU A 5 8.53 -13.54 -2.63
N ILE A 6 8.44 -12.79 -1.52
CA ILE A 6 7.28 -11.94 -1.22
C ILE A 6 7.11 -10.86 -2.29
N VAL A 7 8.17 -10.10 -2.55
CA VAL A 7 8.17 -9.02 -3.56
C VAL A 7 7.76 -9.56 -4.92
N GLN A 8 8.33 -10.69 -5.35
CA GLN A 8 8.01 -11.29 -6.64
C GLN A 8 6.53 -11.67 -6.73
N LYS A 9 5.95 -12.29 -5.69
CA LYS A 9 4.52 -12.61 -5.66
C LYS A 9 3.64 -11.38 -5.82
N LEU A 10 3.99 -10.28 -5.17
CA LEU A 10 3.25 -9.02 -5.25
C LEU A 10 3.34 -8.42 -6.66
N LEU A 11 4.53 -8.44 -7.26
CA LEU A 11 4.76 -8.01 -8.64
C LEU A 11 4.14 -8.92 -9.70
N ASP A 12 3.74 -10.13 -9.33
CA ASP A 12 2.99 -11.06 -10.18
C ASP A 12 1.47 -11.00 -9.96
N GLY A 13 1.01 -10.03 -9.17
CA GLY A 13 -0.41 -9.72 -9.02
C GLY A 13 -1.06 -10.33 -7.78
N ALA A 14 -0.31 -10.94 -6.85
CA ALA A 14 -0.89 -11.36 -5.58
C ALA A 14 -1.39 -10.13 -4.77
N SER A 15 -2.53 -10.26 -4.11
CA SER A 15 -2.99 -9.28 -3.11
C SER A 15 -2.36 -9.57 -1.76
N LEU A 16 -2.02 -8.52 -1.02
CA LEU A 16 -1.39 -8.62 0.30
C LEU A 16 -2.43 -8.41 1.41
N ARG A 17 -2.38 -9.27 2.41
CA ARG A 17 -3.06 -9.07 3.70
C ARG A 17 -2.09 -9.33 4.84
N THR A 18 -2.39 -8.77 6.00
CA THR A 18 -1.81 -9.24 7.25
C THR A 18 -2.84 -10.07 8.02
N PHE A 19 -2.36 -11.14 8.66
CA PHE A 19 -3.06 -11.92 9.67
C PHE A 19 -2.37 -11.68 11.00
N MET A 20 -3.13 -11.32 12.03
CA MET A 20 -2.57 -10.95 13.32
C MET A 20 -3.37 -11.55 14.47
N ILE A 21 -2.64 -11.87 15.53
CA ILE A 21 -3.21 -12.12 16.85
C ILE A 21 -2.51 -11.14 17.81
N PRO A 22 -3.22 -10.11 18.28
CA PRO A 22 -2.69 -9.18 19.28
C PRO A 22 -2.26 -9.91 20.56
N ASP A 23 -1.24 -9.37 21.24
CA ASP A 23 -0.75 -9.90 22.51
C ASP A 23 -1.75 -9.57 23.63
N ASP A 24 -2.47 -10.58 24.11
CA ASP A 24 -3.53 -10.48 25.12
C ASP A 24 -3.02 -10.18 26.53
N ALA A 25 -1.70 -10.18 26.74
CA ALA A 25 -1.11 -9.63 27.94
C ALA A 25 -1.10 -8.08 27.93
N MET A 26 -1.51 -7.41 26.83
CA MET A 26 -1.85 -5.98 26.81
C MET A 26 -3.36 -5.82 27.07
N PRO A 27 -3.78 -5.04 28.10
CA PRO A 27 -5.21 -4.86 28.41
C PRO A 27 -6.09 -4.40 27.24
N SER A 28 -5.62 -3.49 26.39
CA SER A 28 -6.36 -2.98 25.23
C SER A 28 -6.62 -4.03 24.15
N ASN A 29 -5.85 -5.13 24.15
CA ASN A 29 -6.00 -6.24 23.22
C ASN A 29 -6.99 -7.31 23.71
N ARG A 30 -7.69 -7.08 24.84
CA ARG A 30 -8.62 -8.05 25.43
C ARG A 30 -10.08 -7.80 25.00
N PRO A 31 -10.88 -8.87 24.84
CA PRO A 31 -10.49 -10.28 24.87
C PRO A 31 -9.59 -10.66 23.68
N GLU A 32 -8.87 -11.78 23.77
CA GLU A 32 -8.10 -12.29 22.63
C GLU A 32 -8.98 -12.35 21.39
N HIS A 33 -8.47 -11.82 20.29
CA HIS A 33 -9.16 -11.75 19.02
C HIS A 33 -8.15 -11.93 17.88
N ILE A 34 -8.69 -12.20 16.70
CA ILE A 34 -7.92 -12.34 15.47
C ILE A 34 -8.29 -11.18 14.57
N GLU A 35 -7.27 -10.59 13.95
CA GLU A 35 -7.44 -9.47 13.03
C GLU A 35 -6.86 -9.79 11.66
N THR A 36 -7.46 -9.21 10.63
CA THR A 36 -6.89 -9.20 9.30
C THR A 36 -7.14 -7.85 8.64
N TYR A 37 -6.16 -7.37 7.89
CA TYR A 37 -6.28 -6.16 7.09
C TYR A 37 -5.90 -6.46 5.65
N ASP A 38 -6.72 -5.99 4.73
CA ASP A 38 -6.35 -5.82 3.33
C ASP A 38 -5.33 -4.68 3.22
N LEU A 39 -4.25 -4.91 2.48
CA LEU A 39 -3.20 -3.92 2.22
C LEU A 39 -3.13 -3.60 0.71
N PRO A 40 -4.15 -2.91 0.16
CA PRO A 40 -4.27 -2.71 -1.28
C PRO A 40 -3.21 -1.78 -1.87
N HIS A 41 -2.60 -0.91 -1.05
CA HIS A 41 -1.52 -0.05 -1.47
C HIS A 41 -0.18 -0.63 -1.02
N VAL A 42 0.64 -1.09 -1.96
CA VAL A 42 1.97 -1.61 -1.67
C VAL A 42 3.03 -0.82 -2.41
N LEU A 43 4.07 -0.42 -1.68
CA LEU A 43 5.24 0.30 -2.18
C LEU A 43 6.45 -0.61 -2.00
N ILE A 44 7.22 -0.83 -3.06
CA ILE A 44 8.40 -1.70 -3.01
C ILE A 44 9.62 -0.95 -3.55
N ASN A 45 10.74 -1.04 -2.83
CA ASN A 45 12.02 -0.47 -3.22
C ASN A 45 13.13 -1.49 -2.89
N GLY A 46 13.65 -2.15 -3.93
CA GLY A 46 14.47 -3.35 -3.78
C GLY A 46 13.68 -4.49 -3.13
N ASP A 47 14.23 -5.09 -2.08
CA ASP A 47 13.60 -6.19 -1.32
C ASP A 47 12.71 -5.68 -0.17
N ALA A 48 12.65 -4.36 0.02
CA ALA A 48 11.89 -3.72 1.10
C ALA A 48 10.52 -3.25 0.61
N PHE A 49 9.49 -3.42 1.43
CA PHE A 49 8.15 -2.97 1.10
C PHE A 49 7.38 -2.40 2.29
N TRP A 50 6.41 -1.53 1.99
CA TRP A 50 5.33 -1.12 2.87
C TRP A 50 3.99 -1.47 2.22
N GLY A 51 3.12 -2.18 2.94
CA GLY A 51 1.72 -2.38 2.60
C GLY A 51 0.84 -1.53 3.52
N LYS A 52 -0.17 -0.89 2.95
CA LYS A 52 -1.06 0.03 3.67
C LYS A 52 -2.53 -0.33 3.41
N SER A 53 -3.32 -0.31 4.48
CA SER A 53 -4.78 -0.38 4.39
C SER A 53 -5.36 0.87 3.75
N GLU A 54 -6.61 0.82 3.31
CA GLU A 54 -7.32 2.04 2.94
C GLU A 54 -7.44 2.98 4.15
N THR A 55 -7.54 4.28 3.89
CA THR A 55 -7.83 5.29 4.92
C THR A 55 -9.33 5.30 5.22
N THR A 56 -9.84 4.21 5.79
CA THR A 56 -11.27 4.02 6.09
C THR A 56 -11.51 3.54 7.51
N HIS A 57 -10.45 3.32 8.30
CA HIS A 57 -10.59 2.87 9.67
C HIS A 57 -11.01 4.01 10.57
N LEU A 58 -12.28 4.00 10.97
CA LEU A 58 -12.80 4.91 11.98
C LEU A 58 -12.29 4.48 13.36
N PHE A 59 -11.38 5.24 13.94
CA PHE A 59 -11.01 5.05 15.34
C PHE A 59 -12.14 5.57 16.23
N HIS A 60 -13.04 4.67 16.63
CA HIS A 60 -14.14 4.97 17.54
C HIS A 60 -14.40 3.79 18.46
N ALA A 61 -14.60 4.09 19.74
CA ALA A 61 -15.16 3.17 20.71
C ALA A 61 -16.40 3.80 21.36
N PRO A 62 -17.41 3.01 21.79
CA PRO A 62 -18.54 3.54 22.55
C PRO A 62 -18.05 4.38 23.74
N GLY A 63 -18.51 5.64 23.81
CA GLY A 63 -18.12 6.61 24.85
C GLY A 63 -16.89 7.46 24.52
N SER A 64 -16.25 7.26 23.36
CA SER A 64 -15.19 8.16 22.87
C SER A 64 -15.79 9.38 22.17
N GLU A 65 -15.26 10.57 22.46
CA GLU A 65 -15.71 11.85 21.86
C GLU A 65 -15.04 12.13 20.50
N GLY A 66 -14.07 11.30 20.10
CA GLY A 66 -13.31 11.48 18.86
C GLY A 66 -13.76 10.54 17.76
N THR A 67 -13.82 11.08 16.54
CA THR A 67 -13.88 10.31 15.30
C THR A 67 -12.71 10.72 14.43
N GLY A 68 -12.05 9.76 13.79
CA GLY A 68 -10.96 10.03 12.88
C GLY A 68 -10.65 8.81 12.03
N GLU A 69 -10.50 9.04 10.74
CA GLU A 69 -10.06 8.01 9.81
C GLU A 69 -8.55 7.86 9.92
N VAL A 70 -8.12 6.62 10.10
CA VAL A 70 -6.73 6.22 10.06
C VAL A 70 -6.55 5.10 9.05
N SER A 71 -5.31 4.91 8.66
CA SER A 71 -4.86 3.75 7.92
C SER A 71 -3.75 3.06 8.71
N PHE A 72 -3.57 1.77 8.48
CA PHE A 72 -2.46 1.02 9.05
C PHE A 72 -1.46 0.66 7.95
N GLY A 73 -0.19 0.87 8.25
CA GLY A 73 0.94 0.48 7.41
C GLY A 73 1.74 -0.62 8.09
N TYR A 74 2.11 -1.64 7.33
CA TYR A 74 2.98 -2.73 7.76
C TYR A 74 4.12 -2.89 6.76
N THR A 75 5.31 -3.22 7.24
CA THR A 75 6.51 -3.35 6.41
C THR A 75 7.25 -4.63 6.70
N ASN A 76 8.14 -5.09 5.82
CA ASN A 76 9.16 -6.07 6.19
C ASN A 76 10.44 -5.42 6.77
N ILE A 77 10.54 -4.09 6.80
CA ILE A 77 11.69 -3.36 7.35
C ILE A 77 11.59 -3.31 8.88
N GLY A 78 12.30 -4.23 9.54
CA GLY A 78 12.40 -4.26 10.99
C GLY A 78 11.08 -4.51 11.73
N PRO A 79 11.06 -4.35 13.06
CA PRO A 79 9.94 -4.68 13.93
C PRO A 79 8.91 -3.54 14.03
N VAL A 80 8.74 -2.70 13.01
CA VAL A 80 7.83 -1.53 13.05
C VAL A 80 6.59 -1.73 12.19
N PHE A 81 5.47 -1.20 12.64
CA PHE A 81 4.28 -0.89 11.85
C PHE A 81 3.78 0.49 12.28
N CYS A 82 2.80 1.07 11.58
CA CYS A 82 2.27 2.36 11.99
C CYS A 82 0.79 2.52 11.72
N SER A 83 0.16 3.42 12.48
CA SER A 83 -1.07 4.07 12.02
C SER A 83 -0.73 5.43 11.42
N TYR A 84 -1.49 5.84 10.41
CA TYR A 84 -1.34 7.11 9.73
C TYR A 84 -2.68 7.80 9.52
N ASN A 85 -2.76 9.07 9.90
CA ASN A 85 -3.88 9.93 9.61
C ASN A 85 -3.47 10.94 8.53
N PRO A 86 -4.03 10.87 7.32
CA PRO A 86 -3.63 11.76 6.22
C PRO A 86 -4.20 13.18 6.31
N VAL A 87 -5.15 13.44 7.21
CA VAL A 87 -5.68 14.79 7.48
C VAL A 87 -4.74 15.56 8.38
N THR A 88 -4.31 14.94 9.49
CA THR A 88 -3.35 15.55 10.43
C THR A 88 -1.89 15.34 10.03
N ARG A 89 -1.64 14.52 9.01
CA ARG A 89 -0.31 14.08 8.57
C ARG A 89 0.51 13.45 9.71
N GLY A 90 -0.18 12.94 10.72
CA GLY A 90 0.40 12.32 11.90
C GLY A 90 0.54 10.81 11.71
N ALA A 91 1.71 10.27 12.07
CA ALA A 91 1.92 8.83 12.16
C ALA A 91 2.23 8.42 13.61
N ARG A 92 1.75 7.24 14.00
CA ARG A 92 2.15 6.58 15.25
C ARG A 92 2.94 5.34 14.88
N LEU A 93 4.25 5.34 15.11
CA LEU A 93 5.07 4.15 14.93
C LEU A 93 4.89 3.25 16.14
N MET A 94 4.71 1.95 15.89
CA MET A 94 4.44 0.94 16.90
C MET A 94 5.32 -0.27 16.66
N SER A 95 5.68 -0.96 17.74
CA SER A 95 6.43 -2.21 17.66
C SER A 95 5.49 -3.37 17.31
N LYS A 96 5.88 -4.21 16.33
CA LYS A 96 5.16 -5.45 15.99
C LYS A 96 5.08 -6.44 17.16
N LYS A 97 5.85 -6.24 18.24
CA LYS A 97 5.72 -6.96 19.51
C LYS A 97 4.38 -6.73 20.22
N ARG A 98 3.53 -5.82 19.72
CA ARG A 98 2.10 -5.74 20.09
C ARG A 98 1.30 -6.98 19.66
N TYR A 99 1.83 -7.78 18.74
CA TYR A 99 1.21 -9.01 18.26
C TYR A 99 2.00 -10.22 18.74
N LYS A 100 1.30 -11.23 19.28
CA LYS A 100 1.92 -12.55 19.53
C LYS A 100 2.12 -13.34 18.24
N LYS A 101 1.37 -12.98 17.18
CA LYS A 101 1.50 -13.56 15.85
C LYS A 101 1.20 -12.52 14.78
N HIS A 102 2.07 -12.42 13.77
CA HIS A 102 1.88 -11.59 12.58
C HIS A 102 2.39 -12.36 11.34
N GLU A 103 1.52 -12.58 10.36
CA GLU A 103 1.82 -13.32 9.14
C GLU A 103 1.35 -12.57 7.89
N TRP A 104 2.14 -12.64 6.81
CA TRP A 104 1.72 -12.19 5.50
C TRP A 104 0.86 -13.24 4.82
N ILE A 105 -0.30 -12.84 4.32
CA ILE A 105 -1.21 -13.69 3.56
C ILE A 105 -1.30 -13.15 2.13
N PHE A 106 -1.11 -14.04 1.16
CA PHE A 106 -1.18 -13.72 -0.26
C PHE A 106 -2.45 -14.34 -0.87
N ARG A 107 -3.12 -13.59 -1.74
CA ARG A 107 -4.28 -14.07 -2.51
C ARG A 107 -4.06 -13.86 -3.99
N ASP A 108 -4.04 -14.95 -4.75
CA ASP A 108 -3.85 -14.96 -6.20
C ASP A 108 -5.20 -14.72 -6.91
N GLN A 109 -5.79 -13.56 -6.67
CA GLN A 109 -7.12 -13.19 -7.17
C GLN A 109 -7.07 -12.29 -8.41
N PHE A 110 -5.88 -11.96 -8.89
CA PHE A 110 -5.71 -11.13 -10.09
C PHE A 110 -4.87 -11.87 -11.12
N LYS A 111 -5.29 -11.82 -12.39
CA LYS A 111 -4.49 -12.29 -13.52
C LYS A 111 -3.82 -11.12 -14.23
N LEU A 112 -2.63 -11.33 -14.77
CA LEU A 112 -1.95 -10.36 -15.63
C LEU A 112 -2.73 -10.24 -16.96
N VAL A 113 -3.08 -9.02 -17.35
CA VAL A 113 -3.82 -8.74 -18.59
C VAL A 113 -3.08 -7.79 -19.53
N TRP A 114 -2.02 -7.13 -19.04
CA TRP A 114 -1.10 -6.35 -19.87
C TRP A 114 0.25 -6.14 -19.17
N ASP A 115 1.34 -6.15 -19.94
CA ASP A 115 2.72 -5.89 -19.48
C ASP A 115 3.45 -5.00 -20.50
N SER A 116 4.02 -3.89 -20.04
CA SER A 116 4.74 -2.94 -20.89
C SER A 116 5.97 -3.55 -21.55
N GLU A 117 6.57 -4.61 -20.99
CA GLU A 117 7.71 -5.30 -21.61
C GLU A 117 7.30 -6.21 -22.77
N LYS A 118 6.02 -6.61 -22.83
CA LYS A 118 5.44 -7.42 -23.90
C LYS A 118 4.57 -6.56 -24.82
N ALA A 119 4.86 -5.25 -24.86
CA ALA A 119 4.04 -4.22 -25.47
C ALA A 119 3.39 -4.69 -26.79
N GLY A 120 2.07 -4.60 -26.83
CA GLY A 120 1.22 -5.13 -27.88
C GLY A 120 -0.26 -5.06 -27.51
N VAL A 121 -1.07 -5.75 -28.32
CA VAL A 121 -2.54 -5.81 -28.35
C VAL A 121 -3.21 -5.53 -27.00
N THR A 122 -4.03 -4.49 -26.95
CA THR A 122 -4.76 -4.03 -25.76
C THR A 122 -6.16 -4.64 -25.62
N ASP A 123 -6.49 -5.63 -26.49
CA ASP A 123 -7.78 -6.33 -26.51
C ASP A 123 -8.16 -6.96 -25.17
N GLU A 124 -7.20 -7.52 -24.44
CA GLU A 124 -7.52 -8.14 -23.15
C GLU A 124 -7.98 -7.09 -22.13
N ILE A 125 -7.31 -5.94 -22.06
CA ILE A 125 -7.75 -4.81 -21.22
C ILE A 125 -9.15 -4.37 -21.60
N LYS A 126 -9.41 -4.18 -22.91
CA LYS A 126 -10.74 -3.81 -23.40
C LYS A 126 -11.81 -4.81 -22.95
N ARG A 127 -11.58 -6.11 -23.15
CA ARG A 127 -12.50 -7.17 -22.72
C ARG A 127 -12.79 -7.14 -21.22
N GLU A 128 -11.76 -6.95 -20.39
CA GLU A 128 -11.95 -6.89 -18.93
C GLU A 128 -12.70 -5.61 -18.49
N ILE A 129 -12.52 -4.49 -19.20
CA ILE A 129 -13.30 -3.27 -18.96
C ILE A 129 -14.77 -3.52 -19.33
N GLU A 130 -15.03 -4.12 -20.48
CA GLU A 130 -16.39 -4.47 -20.94
C GLU A 130 -17.09 -5.46 -19.99
N SER A 131 -16.35 -6.34 -19.31
CA SER A 131 -16.90 -7.25 -18.30
C SER A 131 -17.06 -6.63 -16.90
N GLY A 132 -16.66 -5.37 -16.70
CA GLY A 132 -16.73 -4.72 -15.40
C GLY A 132 -15.78 -5.31 -14.35
N SER A 133 -14.65 -5.88 -14.78
CA SER A 133 -13.64 -6.43 -13.87
C SER A 133 -13.03 -5.34 -12.98
N LYS A 134 -12.64 -5.70 -11.75
CA LYS A 134 -11.78 -4.85 -10.92
C LYS A 134 -10.33 -4.94 -11.41
N PHE A 135 -9.59 -3.84 -11.29
CA PHE A 135 -8.19 -3.80 -11.73
C PHE A 135 -7.25 -3.33 -10.62
N LYS A 136 -5.99 -3.72 -10.76
CA LYS A 136 -4.87 -3.08 -10.06
C LYS A 136 -3.67 -2.97 -10.99
N ILE A 137 -2.74 -2.10 -10.67
CA ILE A 137 -1.47 -1.99 -11.38
C ILE A 137 -0.30 -2.33 -10.48
N ALA A 138 0.82 -2.71 -11.09
CA ALA A 138 2.15 -2.54 -10.53
C ALA A 138 2.94 -1.64 -11.50
N MET A 139 3.35 -0.46 -11.04
CA MET A 139 4.08 0.52 -11.87
C MET A 139 5.43 0.87 -11.25
N LEU A 140 6.51 0.66 -11.97
CA LEU A 140 7.85 1.10 -11.61
C LEU A 140 8.05 2.53 -12.11
N ASP A 141 8.19 3.47 -11.20
CA ASP A 141 8.33 4.88 -11.53
C ASP A 141 9.79 5.30 -11.81
N SER A 142 9.98 6.60 -12.07
CA SER A 142 11.29 7.18 -12.35
C SER A 142 12.27 7.11 -11.16
N GLU A 143 11.76 6.94 -9.94
CA GLU A 143 12.53 6.85 -8.69
C GLU A 143 12.89 5.41 -8.30
N GLU A 144 12.68 4.43 -9.20
CA GLU A 144 12.91 2.99 -8.93
C GLU A 144 12.00 2.43 -7.83
N VAL A 145 10.83 3.03 -7.61
CA VAL A 145 9.82 2.53 -6.66
C VAL A 145 8.69 1.86 -7.44
N TRP A 146 8.39 0.61 -7.06
CA TRP A 146 7.19 -0.07 -7.52
C TRP A 146 5.97 0.40 -6.71
N ASN A 147 4.96 0.89 -7.42
CA ASN A 147 3.70 1.37 -6.88
C ASN A 147 2.60 0.39 -7.28
N ILE A 148 2.10 -0.37 -6.30
CA ILE A 148 1.02 -1.33 -6.51
C ILE A 148 -0.25 -0.77 -5.87
N HIS A 149 -1.22 -0.41 -6.71
CA HIS A 149 -2.44 0.25 -6.27
C HIS A 149 -3.67 -0.27 -7.03
N PRO A 150 -4.84 -0.32 -6.36
CA PRO A 150 -6.11 -0.56 -7.05
C PRO A 150 -6.40 0.56 -8.05
N VAL A 151 -7.07 0.19 -9.14
CA VAL A 151 -7.57 1.12 -10.15
C VAL A 151 -8.99 1.54 -9.77
N ASP A 152 -9.21 2.85 -9.73
CA ASP A 152 -10.51 3.47 -9.54
C ASP A 152 -11.27 3.55 -10.88
N LEU A 153 -10.58 4.00 -11.94
CA LEU A 153 -11.19 4.22 -13.24
C LEU A 153 -10.31 3.68 -14.38
N PRO A 154 -10.67 2.53 -14.98
CA PRO A 154 -10.08 2.06 -16.22
C PRO A 154 -10.83 2.65 -17.44
N MET A 155 -10.09 3.14 -18.42
CA MET A 155 -10.63 3.74 -19.65
C MET A 155 -9.95 3.15 -20.87
N TYR A 156 -10.72 2.91 -21.92
CA TYR A 156 -10.23 2.45 -23.22
C TYR A 156 -10.62 3.44 -24.31
N TYR A 157 -9.64 3.90 -25.08
CA TYR A 157 -9.84 4.85 -26.17
C TYR A 157 -9.82 4.10 -27.50
N SER A 158 -11.02 3.73 -27.98
CA SER A 158 -11.17 2.79 -29.09
C SER A 158 -10.59 3.23 -30.43
N LYS A 159 -10.41 4.53 -30.68
CA LYS A 159 -9.84 5.01 -31.95
C LYS A 159 -8.30 4.91 -31.95
N GLU A 160 -7.71 5.10 -30.78
CA GLU A 160 -6.28 5.13 -30.54
C GLU A 160 -5.73 3.76 -30.11
N GLU A 161 -6.61 2.82 -29.75
CA GLU A 161 -6.27 1.49 -29.22
C GLU A 161 -5.38 1.54 -27.96
N VAL A 162 -5.49 2.63 -27.20
CA VAL A 162 -4.79 2.85 -25.94
C VAL A 162 -5.74 2.76 -24.76
N PHE A 163 -5.20 2.40 -23.60
CA PHE A 163 -5.92 2.52 -22.34
C PHE A 163 -5.26 3.55 -21.43
N GLU A 164 -6.07 4.06 -20.50
CA GLU A 164 -5.61 4.83 -19.35
C GLU A 164 -6.26 4.25 -18.09
N VAL A 165 -5.49 4.09 -17.04
CA VAL A 165 -5.99 3.69 -15.72
C VAL A 165 -5.68 4.78 -14.72
N LYS A 166 -6.68 5.13 -13.90
CA LYS A 166 -6.52 6.02 -12.75
C LYS A 166 -6.60 5.21 -11.48
N THR A 167 -5.57 5.29 -10.65
CA THR A 167 -5.53 4.58 -9.37
C THR A 167 -6.37 5.27 -8.30
N VAL A 168 -6.83 4.51 -7.32
CA VAL A 168 -7.51 5.05 -6.13
C VAL A 168 -6.62 6.10 -5.48
N ALA A 169 -7.20 7.28 -5.21
CA ALA A 169 -6.52 8.38 -4.57
C ALA A 169 -6.53 8.22 -3.05
N ASP A 170 -5.36 7.87 -2.50
CA ASP A 170 -5.08 7.78 -1.08
C ASP A 170 -3.73 8.46 -0.78
N ARG A 171 -3.37 8.57 0.49
CA ARG A 171 -2.19 9.30 0.97
C ARG A 171 -1.40 8.44 1.95
N TYR A 172 -0.07 8.47 1.84
CA TYR A 172 0.81 7.73 2.73
C TYR A 172 2.09 8.54 3.05
N PRO A 173 2.77 8.28 4.18
CA PRO A 173 4.02 8.95 4.50
C PRO A 173 5.12 8.63 3.50
N THR A 174 5.98 9.58 3.16
CA THR A 174 7.08 9.36 2.19
C THR A 174 8.06 8.28 2.63
N PHE A 175 8.20 8.02 3.93
CA PHE A 175 9.09 6.96 4.44
C PHE A 175 8.63 5.56 4.02
N PHE A 176 7.41 5.41 3.48
CA PHE A 176 6.97 4.15 2.87
C PHE A 176 7.69 3.86 1.55
N ARG A 177 8.14 4.89 0.83
CA ARG A 177 8.82 4.77 -0.48
C ARG A 177 10.32 4.52 -0.34
N TYR A 178 10.90 4.99 0.76
CA TYR A 178 12.35 5.06 0.95
C TYR A 178 12.76 4.25 2.18
N PRO A 179 13.26 3.01 1.99
CA PRO A 179 13.69 2.16 3.10
C PRO A 179 14.74 2.81 4.01
N SER A 180 15.58 3.69 3.46
CA SER A 180 16.53 4.51 4.23
C SER A 180 15.84 5.37 5.28
N GLN A 181 14.72 6.03 4.96
CA GLN A 181 13.96 6.85 5.91
C GLN A 181 13.34 5.99 7.02
N THR A 182 12.87 4.78 6.69
CA THR A 182 12.42 3.83 7.72
C THR A 182 13.60 3.38 8.60
N GLY A 183 14.77 3.12 8.01
CA GLY A 183 15.99 2.78 8.73
C GLY A 183 16.46 3.88 9.68
N GLU A 184 16.42 5.15 9.26
CA GLU A 184 16.72 6.31 10.09
C GLU A 184 15.76 6.43 11.28
N LEU A 185 14.47 6.15 11.07
CA LEU A 185 13.48 6.11 12.16
C LEU A 185 13.81 4.99 13.16
N LEU A 186 14.16 3.79 12.70
CA LEU A 186 14.55 2.69 13.59
C LEU A 186 15.84 3.03 14.38
N GLN A 187 16.83 3.64 13.73
CA GLN A 187 18.08 4.05 14.37
C GLN A 187 17.91 5.20 15.37
N ARG A 188 16.92 6.08 15.17
CA ARG A 188 16.59 7.16 16.10
C ARG A 188 15.95 6.65 17.39
N TYR A 189 15.29 5.48 17.35
CA TYR A 189 14.56 4.91 18.48
C TYR A 189 14.88 3.42 18.69
N PRO A 190 16.15 3.04 18.89
CA PRO A 190 16.56 1.63 18.93
C PRO A 190 15.89 0.88 20.09
N ASP A 191 15.96 1.44 21.31
CA ASP A 191 15.44 0.81 22.53
C ASP A 191 13.92 0.60 22.50
N PHE A 192 13.19 1.47 21.80
CA PHE A 192 11.72 1.40 21.71
C PHE A 192 11.25 0.09 21.07
N PHE A 193 11.97 -0.41 20.07
CA PHE A 193 11.59 -1.61 19.33
C PHE A 193 12.14 -2.89 19.96
N ASP A 194 13.11 -2.78 20.85
CA ASP A 194 13.74 -3.92 21.52
C ASP A 194 12.91 -4.45 22.68
N HIS A 195 11.98 -3.67 23.21
CA HIS A 195 11.22 -4.05 24.40
C HIS A 195 9.75 -4.33 24.06
N ARG A 196 9.05 -4.97 24.99
CA ARG A 196 7.60 -5.14 24.89
C ARG A 196 6.94 -3.76 25.06
N PRO A 197 6.08 -3.34 24.12
CA PRO A 197 5.52 -2.00 24.15
C PRO A 197 4.55 -1.83 25.33
N GLU A 198 4.54 -0.64 25.92
CA GLU A 198 3.55 -0.27 26.93
C GLU A 198 2.15 -0.11 26.32
N ASP A 199 1.12 -0.33 27.13
CA ASP A 199 -0.27 -0.19 26.73
C ASP A 199 -0.82 1.21 27.07
N ASN A 200 -0.07 2.24 26.67
CA ASN A 200 -0.35 3.66 26.92
C ASN A 200 0.36 4.54 25.86
N GLU A 201 0.40 5.86 26.08
CA GLU A 201 1.08 6.83 25.17
C GLU A 201 2.58 6.59 25.00
N ALA A 202 3.27 5.95 25.95
CA ALA A 202 4.69 5.58 25.80
C ALA A 202 4.89 4.38 24.86
N GLY A 203 3.81 3.67 24.53
CA GLY A 203 3.83 2.51 23.64
C GLY A 203 3.87 2.82 22.14
N PHE A 204 4.00 4.09 21.75
CA PHE A 204 4.17 4.49 20.36
C PHE A 204 5.02 5.76 20.23
N ILE A 205 5.69 5.89 19.08
CA ILE A 205 6.40 7.12 18.71
C ILE A 205 5.48 7.96 17.84
N ARG A 206 5.26 9.21 18.23
CA ARG A 206 4.45 10.16 17.47
C ARG A 206 5.32 10.94 16.49
N LEU A 207 5.01 10.82 15.20
CA LEU A 207 5.56 11.67 14.15
C LEU A 207 4.49 12.68 13.74
N SER A 208 4.80 13.96 13.86
CA SER A 208 3.97 15.07 13.38
C SER A 208 4.43 15.55 12.01
N GLU A 209 3.50 16.08 11.20
CA GLU A 209 3.82 16.72 9.91
C GLU A 209 4.62 15.84 8.94
N CYS A 210 4.31 14.54 8.89
CA CYS A 210 4.98 13.64 7.97
C CYS A 210 4.82 14.16 6.53
N PRO A 211 5.90 14.27 5.74
CA PRO A 211 5.78 14.45 4.30
C PRO A 211 4.93 13.31 3.73
N GLN A 212 3.99 13.65 2.85
CA GLN A 212 3.03 12.70 2.30
C GLN A 212 3.22 12.55 0.80
N PHE A 213 2.90 11.38 0.30
CA PHE A 213 2.81 11.05 -1.12
C PHE A 213 1.41 10.54 -1.42
N TYR A 214 0.98 10.63 -2.68
CA TYR A 214 -0.34 10.21 -3.13
C TYR A 214 -0.25 8.93 -3.94
N SER A 215 -1.15 7.98 -3.69
CA SER A 215 -1.28 6.77 -4.52
C SER A 215 -1.94 7.03 -5.87
N PHE A 216 -2.35 8.28 -6.15
CA PHE A 216 -2.98 8.65 -7.41
C PHE A 216 -1.95 8.73 -8.55
N TYR A 217 -2.23 7.97 -9.59
CA TYR A 217 -1.58 7.98 -10.88
C TYR A 217 -2.64 7.91 -11.96
N SER A 218 -2.53 8.72 -13.00
CA SER A 218 -3.12 8.44 -14.30
C SER A 218 -2.01 7.86 -15.17
N VAL A 219 -2.20 6.62 -15.62
CA VAL A 219 -1.17 5.84 -16.33
C VAL A 219 -1.72 5.40 -17.67
N ARG A 220 -0.97 5.66 -18.75
CA ARG A 220 -1.37 5.31 -20.12
C ARG A 220 -0.52 4.17 -20.68
N SER A 221 -1.10 3.41 -21.59
CA SER A 221 -0.40 2.29 -22.26
C SER A 221 0.76 2.75 -23.17
N ASP A 222 0.85 4.04 -23.48
CA ASP A 222 1.92 4.62 -24.31
C ASP A 222 3.26 4.83 -23.58
N GLY A 223 3.32 4.52 -22.29
CA GLY A 223 4.50 4.74 -21.45
C GLY A 223 4.44 5.98 -20.57
N SER A 224 3.43 6.82 -20.73
CA SER A 224 3.27 8.06 -19.96
C SER A 224 2.44 7.87 -18.70
N TYR A 225 2.72 8.69 -17.69
CA TYR A 225 1.86 8.86 -16.54
C TYR A 225 2.00 10.26 -15.94
N TYR A 226 1.06 10.65 -15.11
CA TYR A 226 1.21 11.78 -14.19
C TYR A 226 0.61 11.43 -12.83
N ASN A 227 1.15 12.02 -11.77
CA ASN A 227 0.65 11.85 -10.39
C ASN A 227 0.08 13.16 -9.84
N PHE A 228 -0.35 13.14 -8.57
CA PHE A 228 -0.95 14.31 -7.92
C PHE A 228 -0.07 15.58 -7.97
N PHE A 229 1.25 15.42 -7.87
CA PHE A 229 2.21 16.54 -7.87
C PHE A 229 2.47 17.11 -9.26
N ASP A 230 2.21 16.33 -10.30
CA ASP A 230 2.37 16.75 -11.69
C ASP A 230 1.20 17.61 -12.18
N ILE A 231 0.00 17.43 -11.61
CA ILE A 231 -1.22 18.18 -11.99
C ILE A 231 -1.01 19.71 -11.94
N PRO A 232 -0.59 20.32 -10.80
CA PRO A 232 -0.38 21.77 -10.75
C PRO A 232 0.83 22.23 -11.58
N ARG A 233 1.76 21.32 -11.89
CA ARG A 233 2.95 21.61 -12.69
C ARG A 233 2.69 21.47 -14.20
N ASN A 234 1.57 20.86 -14.57
CA ASN A 234 1.24 20.47 -15.93
C ASN A 234 2.36 19.63 -16.58
N THR A 235 2.91 18.66 -15.83
CA THR A 235 3.99 17.77 -16.27
C THR A 235 3.50 16.36 -16.54
N VAL A 236 4.21 15.65 -17.42
CA VAL A 236 3.98 14.23 -17.70
C VAL A 236 5.32 13.52 -17.58
N GLN A 237 5.29 12.33 -16.97
CA GLN A 237 6.44 11.48 -16.72
C GLN A 237 6.38 10.21 -17.58
N ARG A 238 7.47 9.43 -17.55
CA ARG A 238 7.59 8.13 -18.19
C ARG A 238 7.84 7.07 -17.13
N TYR A 239 7.03 6.01 -17.09
CA TYR A 239 7.30 4.88 -16.20
C TYR A 239 8.40 4.00 -16.79
N LYS A 240 9.09 3.27 -15.93
CA LYS A 240 10.10 2.27 -16.34
C LYS A 240 9.45 0.94 -16.66
N ARG A 241 8.37 0.59 -15.95
CA ARG A 241 7.59 -0.63 -16.20
C ARG A 241 6.16 -0.48 -15.70
N LEU A 242 5.23 -1.14 -16.38
CA LEU A 242 3.84 -1.24 -15.97
C LEU A 242 3.31 -2.65 -16.21
N LYS A 243 2.71 -3.24 -15.19
CA LYS A 243 1.88 -4.43 -15.28
C LYS A 243 0.46 -4.05 -14.87
N VAL A 244 -0.53 -4.52 -15.62
CA VAL A 244 -1.95 -4.32 -15.30
C VAL A 244 -2.58 -5.68 -15.07
N PHE A 245 -3.35 -5.78 -14.00
CA PHE A 245 -4.01 -7.01 -13.59
C PHE A 245 -5.52 -6.81 -13.46
N ALA A 246 -6.28 -7.86 -13.79
CA ALA A 246 -7.73 -7.89 -13.66
C ALA A 246 -8.15 -9.01 -12.69
N ASP A 247 -9.19 -8.74 -11.90
CA ASP A 247 -9.71 -9.66 -10.90
C ASP A 247 -10.36 -10.88 -11.57
N VAL A 248 -10.06 -12.08 -11.07
CA VAL A 248 -10.63 -13.35 -11.55
C VAL A 248 -11.73 -13.90 -10.65
N SER A 249 -12.02 -13.26 -9.51
CA SER A 249 -13.00 -13.77 -8.54
C SER A 249 -14.46 -13.68 -9.01
N ASN A 250 -14.72 -12.93 -10.09
CA ASN A 250 -16.06 -12.75 -10.67
C ASN A 250 -16.35 -13.68 -11.85
N ARG A 251 -15.49 -14.69 -12.11
CA ARG A 251 -15.66 -15.66 -13.20
C ARG A 251 -16.17 -17.00 -12.70
#